data_AF-A0A2N2AH89-F1
#
_entry.id   AF-A0A2N2AH89-F1
#
_cell.length_a   1.000
_cell.length_b   1.000
_cell.length_c   1.000
_cell.angle_alpha   90.00
_cell.angle_beta   90.00
_cell.angle_gamma   90.00
#
_symmetry.space_group_name_H-M   'P 1'
#
loop_
_entity.id
_entity.type
_entity.pdbx_description
1 polymer ?
#
loop_
_entity_poly.entity_id
_entity_poly.type
_entity_poly.pdbx_seq_one_letter_code
_entity_poly.pdbx_strand_id
1 'polypeptide(L)'
;MDKKQLISHLRAAKSAHIKWRSYAQALVAGLPVNDDQVPVIHTDCTFGKWYYGPGQRLSSLPAYHAIETPHEALHGIYMQIFKLLFEVEETGFFQKLIGASKKRDDRKEQLNALLNSLIDMSKTLLAAIEMLEQEVMHMEDGEIAALI
;
A
#
# COMPACT_ATOMS: atom_id res chain seq x y z
N MET A 1 8.46 15.19 -18.35
CA MET A 1 9.10 13.97 -17.83
C MET A 1 9.63 13.24 -19.04
N ASP A 2 10.82 12.63 -18.99
CA ASP A 2 11.31 11.74 -20.06
C ASP A 2 11.20 10.26 -19.64
N LYS A 3 11.46 9.32 -20.56
CA LYS A 3 11.40 7.87 -20.31
C LYS A 3 12.21 7.44 -19.09
N LYS A 4 13.44 7.98 -18.95
CA LYS A 4 14.34 7.64 -17.85
C LYS A 4 13.79 8.16 -16.51
N GLN A 5 13.24 9.37 -16.50
CA GLN A 5 12.59 9.96 -15.34
C GLN A 5 11.34 9.16 -14.93
N LEU A 6 10.53 8.71 -15.91
CA LEU A 6 9.37 7.86 -15.65
C LEU A 6 9.77 6.52 -15.01
N ILE A 7 10.74 5.81 -15.60
CA ILE A 7 11.26 4.55 -15.02
C ILE A 7 11.82 4.79 -13.61
N SER A 8 12.59 5.87 -13.41
CA SER A 8 13.10 6.23 -12.09
C SER A 8 11.97 6.51 -11.09
N HIS A 9 10.87 7.12 -11.52
CA HIS A 9 9.71 7.38 -10.69
C HIS A 9 9.00 6.08 -10.27
N LEU A 10 8.79 5.15 -11.20
CA LEU A 10 8.20 3.83 -10.92
C LEU A 10 9.07 3.02 -9.94
N ARG A 11 10.39 3.05 -10.12
CA ARG A 11 11.33 2.42 -9.18
C ARG A 11 11.28 3.06 -7.79
N ALA A 12 11.24 4.38 -7.71
CA ALA A 12 11.10 5.09 -6.44
C ALA A 12 9.79 4.74 -5.72
N ALA A 13 8.68 4.60 -6.46
CA ALA A 13 7.41 4.16 -5.91
C ALA A 13 7.48 2.74 -5.32
N LYS A 14 8.11 1.79 -6.02
CA LYS A 14 8.34 0.42 -5.48
C LYS A 14 9.18 0.46 -4.21
N SER A 15 10.29 1.21 -4.19
CA SER A 15 11.15 1.33 -3.00
C SER A 15 10.41 1.96 -1.82
N ALA A 16 9.62 3.01 -2.06
CA ALA A 16 8.80 3.65 -1.03
C ALA A 16 7.76 2.68 -0.46
N HIS A 17 7.11 1.89 -1.32
CA HIS A 17 6.14 0.89 -0.91
C HIS A 17 6.78 -0.24 -0.08
N ILE A 18 7.96 -0.73 -0.45
CA ILE A 18 8.70 -1.75 0.33
C ILE A 18 9.02 -1.21 1.73
N LYS A 19 9.51 0.04 1.81
CA LYS A 19 9.79 0.71 3.08
C LYS A 19 8.53 0.84 3.94
N TRP A 20 7.42 1.24 3.32
CA TRP A 20 6.12 1.34 3.98
C TRP A 20 5.62 -0.01 4.53
N ARG A 21 5.74 -1.09 3.76
CA ARG A 21 5.35 -2.43 4.23
C ARG A 21 6.11 -2.82 5.49
N SER A 22 7.42 -2.54 5.53
CA SER A 22 8.24 -2.80 6.73
C SER A 22 7.74 -2.02 7.96
N TYR A 23 7.22 -0.81 7.76
CA TYR A 23 6.59 -0.04 8.84
C TYR A 23 5.28 -0.66 9.32
N ALA A 24 4.41 -1.12 8.41
CA ALA A 24 3.19 -1.84 8.79
C ALA A 24 3.50 -3.12 9.58
N GLN A 25 4.54 -3.87 9.19
CA GLN A 25 5.02 -5.04 9.92
C GLN A 25 5.53 -4.68 11.32
N ALA A 26 6.35 -3.62 11.44
CA ALA A 26 6.86 -3.14 12.72
C ALA A 26 5.73 -2.69 13.65
N LEU A 27 4.73 -2.00 13.10
CA LEU A 27 3.56 -1.52 13.83
C LEU A 27 2.73 -2.67 14.41
N VAL A 28 2.43 -3.70 13.60
CA VAL A 28 1.73 -4.91 14.07
C VAL A 28 2.55 -5.67 15.12
N ALA A 29 3.88 -5.64 15.04
CA ALA A 29 4.78 -6.20 16.04
C ALA A 29 4.85 -5.38 17.35
N GLY A 30 4.17 -4.23 17.42
CA GLY A 30 4.17 -3.35 18.59
C GLY A 30 5.46 -2.53 18.75
N LEU A 31 6.27 -2.43 17.71
CA LEU A 31 7.46 -1.58 17.72
C LEU A 31 7.04 -0.11 17.55
N PRO A 32 7.68 0.83 18.27
CA PRO A 32 7.44 2.25 18.05
C PRO A 32 7.89 2.62 16.64
N VAL A 33 6.99 3.23 15.87
CA VAL A 33 7.26 3.74 14.53
C VAL A 33 6.99 5.23 14.57
N ASN A 34 8.01 6.05 14.28
CA ASN A 34 7.86 7.51 14.28
C ASN A 34 7.19 8.00 12.99
N ASP A 35 6.33 8.99 13.21
CA ASP A 35 5.79 10.05 12.36
C ASP A 35 5.07 9.71 11.05
N ASP A 36 4.00 10.48 10.86
CA ASP A 36 3.15 10.59 9.68
C ASP A 36 2.44 9.29 9.32
N GLN A 37 1.26 9.08 9.92
CA GLN A 37 0.34 8.01 9.52
C GLN A 37 0.22 8.00 8.00
N VAL A 38 0.75 6.95 7.37
CA VAL A 38 0.70 6.85 5.92
C VAL A 38 -0.77 6.84 5.52
N PRO A 39 -1.15 7.63 4.50
CA PRO A 39 -2.56 7.84 4.20
C PRO A 39 -3.27 6.51 4.05
N VAL A 40 -4.32 6.34 4.84
CA VAL A 40 -5.11 5.11 4.79
C VAL A 40 -5.92 5.05 3.49
N ILE A 41 -6.14 6.21 2.86
CA ILE A 41 -6.76 6.37 1.56
C ILE A 41 -5.69 6.27 0.47
N HIS A 42 -5.88 5.34 -0.46
CA HIS A 42 -4.93 5.05 -1.54
C HIS A 42 -4.66 6.25 -2.45
N THR A 43 -5.65 7.13 -2.66
CA THR A 43 -5.49 8.35 -3.49
C THR A 43 -4.65 9.44 -2.84
N ASP A 44 -4.49 9.40 -1.52
CA ASP A 44 -3.83 10.46 -0.76
C ASP A 44 -2.33 10.21 -0.58
N CYS A 45 -1.88 8.97 -0.81
CA CYS A 45 -0.47 8.62 -0.77
C CYS A 45 0.27 9.26 -1.97
N THR A 46 1.58 9.46 -1.84
CA THR A 46 2.38 10.11 -2.90
C THR A 46 2.25 9.39 -4.24
N PHE A 47 2.20 8.06 -4.23
CA PHE A 47 2.01 7.26 -5.44
C PHE A 47 0.59 7.39 -6.00
N GLY A 48 -0.45 7.38 -5.15
CA GLY A 48 -1.84 7.59 -5.57
C GLY A 48 -2.07 8.96 -6.20
N LYS A 49 -1.52 10.01 -5.60
CA LYS A 49 -1.55 11.37 -6.17
C LYS A 49 -0.92 11.44 -7.55
N TRP A 50 0.16 10.67 -7.76
CA TRP A 50 0.74 10.54 -9.09
C TRP A 50 -0.15 9.72 -10.02
N TYR A 51 -0.60 8.53 -9.58
CA TYR A 51 -1.43 7.61 -10.36
C TYR A 51 -2.68 8.33 -10.90
N TYR A 52 -3.49 8.92 -10.02
CA TYR A 52 -4.70 9.67 -10.36
C TYR A 52 -4.43 11.08 -10.89
N GLY A 53 -3.16 11.49 -11.04
CA GLY A 53 -2.78 12.80 -11.54
C GLY A 53 -1.90 12.66 -12.79
N PRO A 54 -0.62 13.07 -12.75
CA PRO A 54 0.28 13.00 -13.91
C PRO A 54 0.40 11.61 -14.55
N GLY A 55 0.24 10.54 -13.77
CA GLY A 55 0.31 9.15 -14.23
C GLY A 55 -0.78 8.76 -15.21
N GLN A 56 -1.92 9.46 -15.24
CA GLN A 56 -3.01 9.20 -16.20
C GLN A 56 -2.58 9.32 -17.66
N ARG A 57 -1.44 10.00 -17.94
CA ARG A 57 -0.81 10.02 -19.26
C ARG A 57 -0.48 8.62 -19.81
N LEU A 58 -0.35 7.63 -18.92
CA LEU A 58 -0.10 6.23 -19.26
C LEU A 58 -1.37 5.39 -19.32
N SER A 59 -2.57 5.98 -19.25
CA SER A 59 -3.83 5.24 -19.22
C SER A 59 -4.13 4.47 -20.50
N SER A 60 -3.41 4.70 -21.60
CA SER A 60 -3.49 3.85 -22.78
C SER A 60 -2.82 2.49 -22.59
N LEU A 61 -1.98 2.34 -21.56
CA LEU A 61 -1.21 1.13 -21.29
C LEU A 61 -2.02 0.18 -20.38
N PRO A 62 -2.28 -1.08 -20.78
CA PRO A 62 -2.98 -2.04 -19.94
C PRO A 62 -2.31 -2.26 -18.57
N ALA A 63 -0.97 -2.24 -18.51
CA ALA A 63 -0.26 -2.41 -17.25
C ALA A 63 -0.49 -1.25 -16.26
N TYR A 64 -0.84 -0.05 -16.74
CA TYR A 64 -1.22 1.06 -15.87
C TYR A 64 -2.55 0.77 -15.14
N HIS A 65 -3.53 0.20 -15.83
CA HIS A 65 -4.82 -0.17 -15.21
C HIS A 65 -4.69 -1.34 -14.23
N ALA A 66 -3.75 -2.26 -14.47
CA ALA A 66 -3.50 -3.40 -13.58
C ALA A 66 -3.06 -2.99 -12.16
N ILE A 67 -2.66 -1.72 -11.95
CA ILE A 67 -2.20 -1.19 -10.66
C ILE A 67 -3.35 -0.82 -9.73
N GLU A 68 -4.49 -0.35 -10.26
CA GLU A 68 -5.56 0.25 -9.45
C GLU A 68 -6.12 -0.73 -8.41
N THR A 69 -6.58 -1.90 -8.87
CA THR A 69 -7.20 -2.90 -8.00
C THR A 69 -6.28 -3.34 -6.85
N PRO A 70 -5.02 -3.76 -7.08
CA PRO A 70 -4.14 -4.14 -5.97
C PRO A 70 -3.75 -2.94 -5.08
N HIS A 71 -3.68 -1.72 -5.62
CA HIS A 71 -3.37 -0.52 -4.85
C HIS A 71 -4.51 -0.16 -3.88
N GLU A 72 -5.75 -0.16 -4.36
CA GLU A 72 -6.94 0.06 -3.53
C GLU A 72 -7.08 -1.03 -2.45
N ALA A 73 -6.97 -2.31 -2.85
CA ALA A 73 -7.12 -3.44 -1.94
C ALA A 73 -6.06 -3.42 -0.82
N LEU A 74 -4.81 -3.07 -1.15
CA LEU A 74 -3.73 -2.92 -0.18
C LEU A 74 -4.09 -1.90 0.91
N HIS A 75 -4.52 -0.71 0.52
CA HIS A 75 -4.92 0.34 1.46
C HIS A 75 -6.17 -0.05 2.26
N GLY A 76 -7.12 -0.77 1.65
CA GLY A 76 -8.27 -1.33 2.35
C GLY A 76 -7.89 -2.35 3.45
N ILE A 77 -6.89 -3.19 3.21
CA ILE A 77 -6.35 -4.10 4.25
C ILE A 77 -5.63 -3.29 5.34
N TYR A 78 -4.84 -2.29 4.95
CA TYR A 78 -4.16 -1.43 5.92
C TYR A 78 -5.13 -0.66 6.82
N MET A 79 -6.26 -0.17 6.28
CA MET A 79 -7.34 0.43 7.07
C MET A 79 -7.86 -0.52 8.15
N GLN A 80 -8.06 -1.80 7.82
CA GLN A 80 -8.52 -2.79 8.79
C GLN A 80 -7.49 -3.01 9.90
N ILE A 81 -6.19 -3.08 9.56
CA ILE A 81 -5.10 -3.16 10.54
C ILE A 81 -5.12 -1.92 11.44
N PHE A 82 -5.22 -0.73 10.85
CA PHE A 82 -5.21 0.54 11.56
C PHE A 82 -6.39 0.63 12.56
N LYS A 83 -7.60 0.32 12.11
CA LYS A 83 -8.78 0.24 12.99
C LYS A 83 -8.58 -0.76 14.11
N LEU A 84 -8.12 -1.97 13.79
CA LEU A 84 -7.90 -3.01 14.79
C LEU A 84 -6.80 -2.63 15.79
N LEU A 85 -5.86 -1.76 15.46
CA LEU A 85 -4.82 -1.26 16.36
C LEU A 85 -5.28 -0.05 17.20
N PHE A 86 -6.02 0.89 16.60
CA PHE A 86 -6.27 2.22 17.18
C PHE A 86 -7.73 2.55 17.50
N GLU A 87 -8.72 1.88 16.91
CA GLU A 87 -10.11 1.99 17.35
C GLU A 87 -10.31 1.16 18.61
N VAL A 88 -9.97 1.75 19.75
CA VAL A 88 -10.30 1.22 21.08
C VAL A 88 -11.66 1.78 21.48
N GLU A 89 -12.73 1.01 21.26
CA GLU A 89 -14.04 1.29 21.86
C GLU A 89 -13.97 1.23 23.39
N GLU A 90 -14.22 2.39 24.02
CA GLU A 90 -15.01 2.75 25.23
C GLU A 90 -15.74 1.66 26.07
N THR A 91 -15.36 0.38 26.01
CA THR A 91 -16.07 -0.69 26.73
C THR A 91 -15.48 -0.92 28.11
N GLY A 92 -16.04 -0.20 29.07
CA GLY A 92 -16.49 -0.78 30.34
C GLY A 92 -15.40 -1.25 31.28
N PHE A 93 -15.01 -0.36 32.20
CA PHE A 93 -14.17 -0.62 33.37
C PHE A 93 -14.64 -1.80 34.27
N PHE A 94 -15.80 -2.41 34.02
CA PHE A 94 -16.45 -3.37 34.91
C PHE A 94 -16.50 -4.84 34.43
N GLN A 95 -15.95 -5.22 33.26
CA GLN A 95 -16.04 -6.60 32.73
C GLN A 95 -14.69 -7.34 32.57
N LYS A 96 -13.60 -6.79 33.11
CA LYS A 96 -12.24 -6.82 32.50
C LYS A 96 -11.28 -7.99 32.77
N LEU A 97 -11.57 -9.04 33.55
CA LEU A 97 -10.52 -10.02 33.91
C LEU A 97 -10.57 -11.40 33.23
N ILE A 98 -11.74 -11.99 32.99
CA ILE A 98 -11.81 -13.38 32.47
C ILE A 98 -11.83 -13.44 30.93
N GLY A 99 -12.47 -12.47 30.25
CA GLY A 99 -12.55 -12.43 28.78
C GLY A 99 -11.42 -11.67 28.08
N ALA A 100 -10.61 -10.92 28.82
CA ALA A 100 -9.61 -10.02 28.24
C ALA A 100 -8.44 -10.75 27.57
N SER A 101 -8.03 -11.93 28.08
CA SER A 101 -6.93 -12.69 27.46
C SER A 101 -7.35 -13.31 26.13
N LYS A 102 -8.51 -13.97 26.08
CA LYS A 102 -9.03 -14.56 24.84
C LYS A 102 -9.26 -13.50 23.75
N LYS A 103 -9.90 -12.37 24.10
CA LYS A 103 -10.10 -11.24 23.17
C LYS A 103 -8.79 -10.66 22.64
N ARG A 104 -7.72 -10.66 23.46
CA ARG A 104 -6.38 -10.23 23.04
C ARG A 104 -5.73 -11.23 22.08
N ASP A 105 -5.87 -12.52 22.34
CA ASP A 105 -5.33 -13.57 21.46
C ASP A 105 -6.05 -13.56 20.10
N ASP A 106 -7.39 -13.46 20.09
CA ASP A 106 -8.20 -13.33 18.88
C ASP A 106 -7.80 -12.08 18.06
N ARG A 107 -7.60 -10.94 18.73
CA ARG A 107 -7.14 -9.70 18.08
C ARG A 107 -5.76 -9.85 17.46
N LYS A 108 -4.84 -10.55 18.14
CA LYS A 108 -3.48 -10.78 17.63
C LYS A 108 -3.50 -11.70 16.41
N GLU A 109 -4.32 -12.76 16.42
CA GLU A 109 -4.51 -13.65 15.29
C GLU A 109 -5.09 -12.90 14.07
N GLN A 110 -6.10 -12.07 14.29
CA GLN A 110 -6.68 -11.22 13.24
C GLN A 110 -5.65 -10.24 12.65
N LEU A 111 -4.85 -9.58 13.48
CA LEU A 111 -3.77 -8.69 13.02
C LEU A 111 -2.74 -9.43 12.16
N ASN A 112 -2.34 -10.64 12.58
CA ASN A 112 -1.40 -11.46 11.81
C ASN A 112 -1.98 -11.90 10.47
N ALA A 113 -3.26 -12.30 10.45
CA ALA A 113 -3.96 -12.67 9.21
C ALA A 113 -4.02 -11.48 8.23
N LEU A 114 -4.44 -10.30 8.72
CA LEU A 114 -4.48 -9.08 7.92
C LEU A 114 -3.08 -8.68 7.44
N LEU A 115 -2.04 -8.83 8.27
CA LEU A 115 -0.67 -8.54 7.87
C LEU A 115 -0.18 -9.48 6.75
N ASN A 116 -0.52 -10.76 6.82
CA ASN A 116 -0.21 -11.71 5.74
C ASN A 116 -0.92 -11.31 4.44
N SER A 117 -2.21 -11.00 4.51
CA SER A 117 -2.96 -10.48 3.35
C SER A 117 -2.34 -9.19 2.80
N LEU A 118 -1.88 -8.29 3.67
CA LEU A 118 -1.21 -7.05 3.27
C LEU A 118 0.10 -7.34 2.53
N ILE A 119 0.89 -8.29 3.02
CA ILE A 119 2.16 -8.69 2.40
C ILE A 119 1.91 -9.31 1.03
N ASP A 120 0.90 -10.16 0.89
CA ASP A 120 0.58 -10.79 -0.41
C ASP A 120 0.02 -9.76 -1.39
N MET A 121 -0.87 -8.88 -0.95
CA MET A 121 -1.36 -7.79 -1.81
C MET A 121 -0.23 -6.82 -2.21
N SER A 122 0.72 -6.57 -1.30
CA SER A 122 1.94 -5.80 -1.59
C SER A 122 2.76 -6.42 -2.72
N LYS A 123 2.91 -7.76 -2.74
CA LYS A 123 3.61 -8.45 -3.84
C LYS A 123 2.86 -8.27 -5.16
N THR A 124 1.53 -8.40 -5.15
CA THR A 124 0.70 -8.19 -6.34
C THR A 124 0.83 -6.76 -6.87
N LEU A 125 0.78 -5.75 -6.00
CA LEU A 125 0.98 -4.35 -6.39
C LEU A 125 2.37 -4.11 -6.98
N LEU A 126 3.42 -4.64 -6.35
CA LEU A 126 4.79 -4.49 -6.85
C LEU A 126 4.96 -5.16 -8.22
N ALA A 127 4.33 -6.31 -8.45
CA ALA A 127 4.33 -6.97 -9.75
C ALA A 127 3.59 -6.14 -10.81
N ALA A 128 2.46 -5.50 -10.46
CA ALA A 128 1.75 -4.61 -11.38
C ALA A 128 2.58 -3.38 -11.77
N ILE A 129 3.26 -2.75 -10.81
CA ILE A 129 4.16 -1.62 -11.08
C ILE A 129 5.36 -2.06 -11.92
N GLU A 130 5.90 -3.27 -11.67
CA GLU A 130 6.96 -3.86 -12.50
C GLU A 130 6.49 -4.09 -13.93
N MET A 131 5.28 -4.60 -14.15
CA MET A 131 4.74 -4.79 -15.49
C MET A 131 4.66 -3.46 -16.26
N LEU A 132 4.21 -2.38 -15.60
CA LEU A 132 4.20 -1.05 -16.21
C LEU A 132 5.63 -0.54 -16.50
N GLU A 133 6.57 -0.76 -15.58
CA GLU A 133 7.98 -0.42 -15.82
C GLU A 133 8.53 -1.16 -17.05
N GLN A 134 8.29 -2.46 -17.15
CA GLN A 134 8.77 -3.27 -18.28
C GLN A 134 8.12 -2.83 -19.58
N GLU A 135 6.81 -2.57 -19.61
CA GLU A 135 6.13 -2.05 -20.80
C GLU A 135 6.78 -0.73 -21.25
N VAL A 136 6.95 0.24 -20.34
CA VAL A 136 7.64 1.50 -20.62
C VAL A 136 9.07 1.29 -21.11
N MET A 137 9.81 0.35 -20.53
CA MET A 137 11.20 0.06 -20.92
C MET A 137 11.32 -0.43 -22.37
N HIS A 138 10.35 -1.22 -22.84
CA HIS A 138 10.35 -1.81 -24.18
C HIS A 138 9.79 -0.88 -25.27
N MET A 139 9.12 0.22 -24.89
CA MET A 139 8.65 1.25 -25.83
C MET A 139 9.81 2.10 -26.35
N GLU A 140 9.72 2.58 -27.58
CA GLU A 140 10.66 3.56 -28.14
C GLU A 140 10.49 4.93 -27.48
N ASP A 141 11.56 5.74 -27.46
CA ASP A 141 11.53 7.07 -26.83
C ASP A 141 10.46 7.98 -27.45
N GLY A 142 10.20 7.84 -28.75
CA GLY A 142 9.16 8.57 -29.47
C GLY A 142 7.73 8.18 -29.05
N GLU A 143 7.51 6.90 -28.73
CA GLU A 143 6.20 6.42 -28.24
C GLU A 143 5.93 6.94 -26.83
N ILE A 144 6.94 6.94 -25.97
CA ILE A 144 6.83 7.51 -24.63
C ILE A 144 6.61 9.03 -24.70
N ALA A 145 7.36 9.74 -25.53
CA ALA A 145 7.21 11.20 -25.70
C ALA A 145 5.82 11.59 -26.22
N ALA A 146 5.12 10.72 -26.95
CA ALA A 146 3.75 10.95 -27.37
C ALA A 146 2.73 10.80 -26.22
N LEU A 147 3.09 10.08 -25.16
CA LEU A 147 2.25 9.89 -23.98
C LEU A 147 2.49 10.95 -22.90
N ILE A 148 3.74 11.38 -22.68
CA ILE A 148 4.14 12.18 -21.50
C ILE A 148 4.58 13.62 -21.75
#